data_AF-A0A7C6G4G0-F1
#
_entry.id   AF-A0A7C6G4G0-F1
#
_cell.length_a   1.000
_cell.length_b   1.000
_cell.length_c   1.000
_cell.angle_alpha   90.00
_cell.angle_beta   90.00
_cell.angle_gamma   90.00
#
_symmetry.space_group_name_H-M   'P 1'
#
loop_
_entity.id
_entity.type
_entity.pdbx_description
1 polymer ?
#
loop_
_entity_poly.entity_id
_entity_poly.type
_entity_poly.pdbx_seq_one_letter_code
_entity_poly.pdbx_strand_id
1 'polypeptide(L)'
;MKNDFLQQKIIRYSLILIVISLLIGLAVHSANNTHSIAEKNIVESVAGAKDKANSADSDGEADAEFVVNADVNSDINTDLGTDSKLSESDGPVEKSDVEFKSGPIIEPVPYFDSGGKYKATDPEEIELLKQYPDVVDMNFEGGTYYYNPLEQWRYNKIMDRYDELPTYLQDLLLNRPQSIHFVYKYFDYLENPQNYDPNAKSNRVDFAKAKSKSKYPFYSNWDCTWGYLDYSKGDIANSGCGPVNFAMLVAGMNQDETMTPTKAREFARKNGYEDINGKGSLWDLFTIGVKDFGIKSEVLNCREPGQIAHALQAGKPVILIINNPQFTSVGHFILLHDIEGDMVKLQDGNSISNTNKMWNLPELLQDAEAAWSFCK
;
A
#
# COMPACT_ATOMS: atom_id res chain seq x y z
N MET A 1 37.68 -26.69 -17.42
CA MET A 1 36.40 -27.32 -17.02
C MET A 1 35.98 -26.88 -15.61
N LYS A 2 35.53 -25.63 -15.45
CA LYS A 2 34.89 -25.13 -14.21
C LYS A 2 33.88 -24.02 -14.56
N ASN A 3 32.95 -24.31 -15.47
CA ASN A 3 31.88 -23.37 -15.84
C ASN A 3 30.46 -23.99 -15.87
N ASP A 4 30.33 -25.33 -15.91
CA ASP A 4 29.02 -26.00 -15.90
C ASP A 4 28.37 -26.14 -14.51
N PHE A 5 29.15 -26.07 -13.43
CA PHE A 5 28.63 -26.36 -12.09
C PHE A 5 27.76 -25.23 -11.49
N LEU A 6 27.83 -24.02 -12.07
CA LEU A 6 27.02 -22.87 -11.67
C LEU A 6 25.74 -22.72 -12.51
N GLN A 7 25.73 -23.11 -13.79
CA GLN A 7 24.51 -22.99 -14.62
C GLN A 7 23.41 -23.99 -14.23
N GLN A 8 23.74 -25.17 -13.71
CA GLN A 8 22.73 -26.20 -13.37
C GLN A 8 21.90 -25.93 -12.10
N LYS A 9 22.16 -24.85 -11.34
CA LYS A 9 21.35 -24.48 -10.16
C LYS A 9 20.27 -23.42 -10.43
N ILE A 10 20.32 -22.71 -11.57
CA ILE A 10 19.44 -21.56 -11.84
C ILE A 10 18.00 -21.98 -12.23
N ILE A 11 17.81 -23.20 -12.75
CA ILE A 11 16.52 -23.65 -13.29
C ILE A 11 15.52 -24.15 -12.21
N ARG A 12 15.95 -24.34 -10.95
CA ARG A 12 15.11 -24.99 -9.93
C ARG A 12 14.00 -24.10 -9.35
N TYR A 13 14.16 -22.77 -9.33
CA TYR A 13 13.22 -21.89 -8.61
C TYR A 13 11.98 -21.49 -9.41
N SER A 14 12.06 -21.37 -10.75
CA SER A 14 10.87 -21.18 -11.58
C SER A 14 9.88 -22.35 -11.43
N LEU A 15 10.40 -23.58 -11.34
CA LEU A 15 9.59 -24.77 -11.06
C LEU A 15 8.95 -24.74 -9.67
N ILE A 16 9.68 -24.29 -8.64
CA ILE A 16 9.14 -24.19 -7.27
C ILE A 16 8.01 -23.16 -7.21
N LEU A 17 8.17 -21.97 -7.81
CA LEU A 17 7.12 -20.95 -7.87
C LEU A 17 5.89 -21.43 -8.66
N ILE A 18 6.09 -22.12 -9.79
CA ILE A 18 4.98 -22.73 -10.55
C ILE A 18 4.24 -23.79 -9.73
N VAL A 19 4.97 -24.65 -9.00
CA VAL A 19 4.37 -25.68 -8.14
C VAL A 19 3.61 -25.06 -6.96
N ILE A 20 4.14 -24.03 -6.30
CA ILE A 20 3.45 -23.31 -5.22
C ILE A 20 2.16 -22.65 -5.74
N SER A 21 2.22 -21.96 -6.88
CA SER A 21 1.05 -21.35 -7.53
C SER A 21 -0.02 -22.38 -7.93
N LEU A 22 0.40 -23.56 -8.43
CA LEU A 22 -0.51 -24.67 -8.74
C LEU A 22 -1.15 -25.26 -7.48
N LEU A 23 -0.40 -25.41 -6.38
CA LEU A 23 -0.91 -25.91 -5.11
C LEU A 23 -1.93 -24.94 -4.49
N ILE A 24 -1.66 -23.63 -4.55
CA ILE A 24 -2.61 -22.58 -4.12
C ILE A 24 -3.88 -22.63 -4.98
N GLY A 25 -3.75 -22.71 -6.31
CA GLY A 25 -4.89 -22.84 -7.22
C GLY A 25 -5.75 -24.07 -6.96
N LEU A 26 -5.12 -25.23 -6.69
CA LEU A 26 -5.81 -26.47 -6.32
C LEU A 26 -6.52 -26.36 -4.95
N ALA A 27 -5.90 -25.72 -3.96
CA ALA A 27 -6.50 -25.49 -2.65
C ALA A 27 -7.75 -24.61 -2.74
N VAL A 28 -7.68 -23.49 -3.48
CA VAL A 28 -8.82 -22.59 -3.72
C VAL A 28 -9.94 -23.29 -4.51
N HIS A 29 -9.60 -24.07 -5.54
CA HIS A 29 -10.59 -24.83 -6.29
C HIS A 29 -11.29 -25.91 -5.43
N SER A 30 -10.55 -26.59 -4.54
CA SER A 30 -11.10 -27.57 -3.59
C SER A 30 -12.03 -26.91 -2.57
N ALA A 31 -11.65 -25.74 -2.02
CA ALA A 31 -12.48 -24.97 -1.09
C ALA A 31 -13.80 -24.51 -1.73
N ASN A 32 -13.76 -24.02 -2.97
CA ASN A 32 -14.97 -23.58 -3.67
C ASN A 32 -15.90 -24.77 -4.02
N ASN A 33 -15.34 -25.92 -4.40
CA ASN A 33 -16.13 -27.13 -4.65
C ASN A 33 -16.78 -27.69 -3.38
N THR A 34 -16.11 -27.62 -2.23
CA THR A 34 -16.69 -28.07 -0.95
C THR A 34 -17.82 -27.14 -0.47
N HIS A 35 -17.74 -25.83 -0.71
CA HIS A 35 -18.86 -24.91 -0.48
C HIS A 35 -20.09 -25.24 -1.35
N SER A 36 -19.91 -25.50 -2.65
CA SER A 36 -21.02 -25.85 -3.55
C SER A 36 -21.71 -27.19 -3.20
N ILE A 37 -20.95 -28.15 -2.65
CA ILE A 37 -21.50 -29.44 -2.19
C ILE A 37 -22.26 -29.27 -0.86
N ALA A 38 -21.82 -28.38 0.02
CA ALA A 38 -22.54 -28.07 1.26
C ALA A 38 -23.92 -27.43 0.99
N GLU A 39 -24.02 -26.48 0.06
CA GLU A 39 -25.30 -25.84 -0.29
C GLU A 39 -26.29 -26.81 -0.94
N LYS A 40 -25.83 -27.70 -1.83
CA LYS A 40 -26.72 -28.70 -2.46
C LYS A 40 -27.35 -29.67 -1.46
N ASN A 41 -26.60 -30.13 -0.46
CA ASN A 41 -27.10 -31.09 0.53
C ASN A 41 -28.10 -30.49 1.53
N ILE A 42 -28.13 -29.16 1.70
CA ILE A 42 -29.12 -28.50 2.58
C ILE A 42 -30.48 -28.41 1.87
N VAL A 43 -30.50 -28.12 0.56
CA VAL A 43 -31.74 -27.90 -0.21
C VAL A 43 -32.57 -29.18 -0.38
N GLU A 44 -31.95 -30.36 -0.51
CA GLU A 44 -32.69 -31.63 -0.64
C GLU A 44 -33.39 -32.08 0.66
N SER A 45 -33.02 -31.53 1.83
CA SER A 45 -33.61 -31.93 3.11
C SER A 45 -34.97 -31.25 3.44
N VAL A 46 -35.34 -30.20 2.71
CA VAL A 46 -36.51 -29.34 3.03
C VAL A 46 -37.71 -29.58 2.10
N ALA A 47 -37.54 -30.28 0.97
CA ALA A 47 -38.58 -30.56 -0.01
C ALA A 47 -39.56 -31.70 0.38
N GLY A 48 -39.53 -32.16 1.63
CA GLY A 48 -40.12 -33.44 2.07
C GLY A 48 -41.37 -33.37 2.95
N ALA A 49 -42.10 -32.25 3.05
CA ALA A 49 -43.31 -32.17 3.87
C ALA A 49 -44.30 -31.06 3.44
N LYS A 50 -45.22 -31.37 2.52
CA LYS A 50 -46.52 -30.68 2.39
C LYS A 50 -47.51 -31.47 1.55
N ASP A 51 -48.41 -32.20 2.23
CA ASP A 51 -49.74 -32.51 1.71
C ASP A 51 -50.68 -33.00 2.83
N LYS A 52 -51.55 -32.11 3.31
CA LYS A 52 -52.96 -32.36 3.73
C LYS A 52 -53.60 -31.16 4.44
N ALA A 53 -54.45 -30.47 3.67
CA ALA A 53 -55.85 -30.15 3.96
C ALA A 53 -56.34 -29.54 5.30
N ASN A 54 -57.15 -28.49 5.13
CA ASN A 54 -58.40 -28.14 5.82
C ASN A 54 -58.44 -27.18 7.05
N SER A 55 -58.98 -25.98 6.75
CA SER A 55 -60.29 -25.44 7.20
C SER A 55 -60.40 -24.50 8.40
N ALA A 56 -61.21 -23.45 8.14
CA ALA A 56 -62.12 -22.68 9.01
C ALA A 56 -61.61 -21.38 9.69
N ASP A 57 -62.28 -20.28 9.32
CA ASP A 57 -62.91 -19.22 10.16
C ASP A 57 -62.10 -18.47 11.24
N SER A 58 -62.33 -17.17 11.53
CA SER A 58 -63.11 -16.10 10.87
C SER A 58 -62.74 -14.71 11.46
N ASP A 59 -63.29 -13.64 10.87
CA ASP A 59 -63.56 -12.30 11.44
C ASP A 59 -62.39 -11.30 11.70
N GLY A 60 -62.60 -10.03 11.27
CA GLY A 60 -61.70 -8.89 11.50
C GLY A 60 -61.83 -7.77 10.46
N GLU A 61 -62.84 -6.92 10.59
CA GLU A 61 -63.37 -5.98 9.56
C GLU A 61 -62.71 -4.56 9.55
N ALA A 62 -62.82 -3.85 8.40
CA ALA A 62 -62.71 -2.38 8.18
C ALA A 62 -61.33 -1.70 8.46
N ASP A 63 -60.92 -0.56 7.85
CA ASP A 63 -61.36 0.29 6.72
C ASP A 63 -60.17 1.25 6.37
N ALA A 64 -60.07 1.99 5.25
CA ALA A 64 -60.83 2.11 4.00
C ALA A 64 -59.91 2.68 2.88
N GLU A 65 -60.42 2.82 1.65
CA GLU A 65 -59.71 3.28 0.45
C GLU A 65 -59.80 4.81 0.20
N PHE A 66 -58.93 5.38 -0.66
CA PHE A 66 -59.40 6.12 -1.85
C PHE A 66 -58.35 6.16 -2.98
N VAL A 67 -58.82 6.36 -4.23
CA VAL A 67 -58.12 6.04 -5.49
C VAL A 67 -58.10 7.24 -6.48
N VAL A 68 -57.21 7.16 -7.47
CA VAL A 68 -56.85 8.13 -8.54
C VAL A 68 -57.99 8.74 -9.38
N ASN A 69 -57.71 9.92 -9.97
CA ASN A 69 -57.72 10.24 -11.42
C ASN A 69 -57.31 11.73 -11.59
N ALA A 70 -56.61 12.28 -12.59
CA ALA A 70 -56.33 12.05 -14.03
C ALA A 70 -56.72 13.35 -14.80
N ASP A 71 -56.27 13.48 -16.06
CA ASP A 71 -56.36 14.63 -17.02
C ASP A 71 -55.12 15.56 -17.03
N VAL A 72 -54.35 15.81 -18.12
CA VAL A 72 -54.45 15.75 -19.61
C VAL A 72 -54.62 17.13 -20.27
N ASN A 73 -53.96 17.29 -21.43
CA ASN A 73 -53.91 18.42 -22.37
C ASN A 73 -53.08 19.66 -21.93
N SER A 74 -52.50 20.44 -22.84
CA SER A 74 -51.93 20.24 -24.20
C SER A 74 -51.53 21.63 -24.71
N ASP A 75 -50.45 21.79 -25.47
CA ASP A 75 -50.47 22.65 -26.68
C ASP A 75 -49.18 22.52 -27.51
N ILE A 76 -49.32 22.78 -28.82
CA ILE A 76 -48.36 22.49 -29.89
C ILE A 76 -48.27 23.72 -30.81
N ASN A 77 -47.06 24.12 -31.22
CA ASN A 77 -46.65 24.56 -32.59
C ASN A 77 -45.36 25.42 -32.55
N THR A 78 -44.21 24.91 -33.03
CA THR A 78 -43.61 25.06 -34.38
C THR A 78 -43.06 26.46 -34.72
N ASP A 79 -41.76 26.52 -35.08
CA ASP A 79 -41.36 26.85 -36.45
C ASP A 79 -39.96 26.25 -36.79
N LEU A 80 -39.57 26.31 -38.06
CA LEU A 80 -38.64 25.41 -38.75
C LEU A 80 -37.23 25.97 -39.01
N GLY A 81 -36.27 25.04 -39.15
CA GLY A 81 -35.35 25.06 -40.31
C GLY A 81 -33.87 25.34 -40.05
N THR A 82 -33.02 24.33 -40.18
CA THR A 82 -32.20 24.12 -41.40
C THR A 82 -31.38 22.83 -41.32
N ASP A 83 -31.24 22.15 -42.47
CA ASP A 83 -30.54 20.87 -42.59
C ASP A 83 -29.00 21.01 -42.61
N SER A 84 -28.31 20.12 -41.90
CA SER A 84 -27.01 19.61 -42.37
C SER A 84 -26.79 18.16 -41.93
N LYS A 85 -26.70 17.28 -42.93
CA LYS A 85 -26.62 15.82 -42.84
C LYS A 85 -25.67 15.28 -41.76
N LEU A 86 -26.19 14.39 -40.91
CA LEU A 86 -25.41 13.40 -40.20
C LEU A 86 -24.95 12.30 -41.18
N SER A 87 -23.70 11.84 -41.01
CA SER A 87 -23.25 10.54 -41.51
C SER A 87 -22.68 9.77 -40.33
N GLU A 88 -23.30 8.65 -40.00
CA GLU A 88 -22.87 7.75 -38.93
C GLU A 88 -21.52 7.10 -39.27
N SER A 89 -20.63 7.02 -38.28
CA SER A 89 -19.55 6.05 -38.27
C SER A 89 -19.18 5.72 -36.82
N ASP A 90 -19.95 4.82 -36.21
CA ASP A 90 -19.54 4.18 -34.97
C ASP A 90 -18.27 3.35 -35.22
N GLY A 91 -17.15 3.85 -34.70
CA GLY A 91 -15.91 3.09 -34.53
C GLY A 91 -15.66 2.92 -33.03
N PRO A 92 -15.21 1.75 -32.56
CA PRO A 92 -14.87 1.58 -31.16
C PRO A 92 -13.70 2.50 -30.81
N VAL A 93 -13.88 3.34 -29.79
CA VAL A 93 -12.80 4.15 -29.24
C VAL A 93 -11.81 3.20 -28.57
N GLU A 94 -10.67 2.95 -29.23
CA GLU A 94 -9.51 2.34 -28.58
C GLU A 94 -9.12 3.21 -27.39
N LYS A 95 -9.30 2.67 -26.18
CA LYS A 95 -8.54 3.14 -25.03
C LYS A 95 -7.07 2.83 -25.31
N SER A 96 -6.33 3.83 -25.74
CA SER A 96 -4.88 3.74 -25.81
C SER A 96 -4.36 3.72 -24.39
N ASP A 97 -3.95 2.54 -23.92
CA ASP A 97 -3.16 2.40 -22.71
C ASP A 97 -1.80 3.06 -22.96
N VAL A 98 -1.71 4.36 -22.67
CA VAL A 98 -0.46 5.10 -22.77
C VAL A 98 0.46 4.60 -21.66
N GLU A 99 1.33 3.65 -22.00
CA GLU A 99 2.40 3.15 -21.14
C GLU A 99 3.41 4.29 -20.87
N PHE A 100 3.10 5.14 -19.89
CA PHE A 100 3.99 6.19 -19.41
C PHE A 100 5.25 5.54 -18.81
N LYS A 101 6.32 5.49 -19.59
CA LYS A 101 7.65 5.06 -19.13
C LYS A 101 8.30 6.13 -18.25
N SER A 102 7.74 6.35 -17.07
CA SER A 102 8.43 7.07 -16.00
C SER A 102 9.52 6.17 -15.41
N GLY A 103 10.78 6.63 -15.47
CA GLY A 103 11.84 6.03 -14.66
C GLY A 103 11.56 6.17 -13.16
N PRO A 104 12.28 5.45 -12.28
CA PRO A 104 11.95 5.36 -10.87
C PRO A 104 11.97 6.73 -10.18
N ILE A 105 10.87 7.05 -9.49
CA ILE A 105 10.59 8.32 -8.81
C ILE A 105 11.54 8.53 -7.62
N ILE A 106 12.10 7.46 -7.05
CA ILE A 106 13.20 7.51 -6.08
C ILE A 106 14.49 7.03 -6.79
N GLU A 107 15.65 7.61 -6.47
CA GLU A 107 16.90 6.88 -6.69
C GLU A 107 16.96 5.72 -5.69
N PRO A 108 17.26 4.49 -6.11
CA PRO A 108 17.43 3.38 -5.18
C PRO A 108 18.41 3.78 -4.07
N VAL A 109 17.96 3.72 -2.82
CA VAL A 109 18.79 4.08 -1.66
C VAL A 109 19.70 2.88 -1.37
N PRO A 110 21.04 3.05 -1.27
CA PRO A 110 21.90 1.94 -0.90
C PRO A 110 21.56 1.50 0.53
N TYR A 111 21.50 0.19 0.78
CA TYR A 111 21.23 -0.41 2.10
C TYR A 111 22.21 0.01 3.24
N PHE A 112 23.17 0.89 2.95
CA PHE A 112 24.26 1.29 3.85
C PHE A 112 24.20 2.77 4.29
N ASP A 113 23.39 3.60 3.64
CA ASP A 113 23.24 5.02 4.04
C ASP A 113 22.20 5.22 5.14
N SER A 114 21.27 4.28 5.35
CA SER A 114 20.36 4.24 6.49
C SER A 114 20.71 3.09 7.46
N GLY A 115 20.75 3.41 8.76
CA GLY A 115 21.11 2.46 9.82
C GLY A 115 22.30 2.87 10.70
N GLY A 116 22.81 4.10 10.59
CA GLY A 116 23.96 4.55 11.38
C GLY A 116 25.30 3.97 10.90
N LYS A 117 26.26 3.79 11.81
CA LYS A 117 27.59 3.22 11.49
C LYS A 117 27.54 1.68 11.42
N TYR A 118 26.57 1.14 10.70
CA TYR A 118 26.44 -0.31 10.56
C TYR A 118 27.74 -0.91 10.00
N LYS A 119 28.14 -2.04 10.57
CA LYS A 119 29.27 -2.85 10.09
C LYS A 119 28.82 -4.29 10.06
N ALA A 120 28.86 -4.91 8.88
CA ALA A 120 28.63 -6.34 8.75
C ALA A 120 29.59 -7.09 9.68
N THR A 121 29.01 -8.00 10.46
CA THR A 121 29.71 -8.83 11.46
C THR A 121 29.98 -10.24 10.93
N ASP A 122 29.12 -10.75 10.04
CA ASP A 122 29.31 -12.03 9.36
C ASP A 122 30.42 -11.94 8.28
N PRO A 123 31.48 -12.77 8.34
CA PRO A 123 32.58 -12.75 7.37
C PRO A 123 32.16 -13.05 5.91
N GLU A 124 31.13 -13.88 5.69
CA GLU A 124 30.60 -14.15 4.36
C GLU A 124 29.83 -12.93 3.82
N GLU A 125 29.07 -12.23 4.67
CA GLU A 125 28.43 -10.97 4.29
C GLU A 125 29.47 -9.92 3.92
N ILE A 126 30.52 -9.74 4.74
CA ILE A 126 31.61 -8.80 4.46
C ILE A 126 32.27 -9.06 3.11
N GLU A 127 32.43 -10.32 2.70
CA GLU A 127 33.03 -10.66 1.41
C GLU A 127 32.06 -10.45 0.24
N LEU A 128 30.79 -10.82 0.41
CA LEU A 128 29.74 -10.54 -0.58
C LEU A 128 29.53 -9.03 -0.78
N LEU A 129 29.63 -8.22 0.27
CA LEU A 129 29.54 -6.75 0.20
C LEU A 129 30.66 -6.10 -0.62
N LYS A 130 31.86 -6.71 -0.70
CA LYS A 130 32.94 -6.24 -1.59
C LYS A 130 32.65 -6.54 -3.07
N GLN A 131 31.92 -7.62 -3.33
CA GLN A 131 31.60 -8.10 -4.68
C GLN A 131 30.32 -7.47 -5.22
N TYR A 132 29.40 -7.12 -4.31
CA TYR A 132 28.11 -6.49 -4.58
C TYR A 132 27.94 -5.25 -3.66
N PRO A 133 28.74 -4.18 -3.86
CA PRO A 133 28.62 -2.95 -3.07
C PRO A 133 27.36 -2.16 -3.47
N ASP A 134 27.01 -2.19 -4.76
CA ASP A 134 25.85 -1.51 -5.33
C ASP A 134 24.55 -2.33 -5.17
N VAL A 135 24.40 -3.05 -4.05
CA VAL A 135 23.08 -3.59 -3.67
C VAL A 135 22.27 -2.45 -3.07
N VAL A 136 21.72 -1.69 -4.01
CA VAL A 136 20.59 -0.78 -3.84
C VAL A 136 19.27 -1.56 -3.89
N ASP A 137 18.22 -0.95 -3.33
CA ASP A 137 16.83 -1.42 -3.45
C ASP A 137 16.52 -1.93 -4.86
N MET A 138 16.04 -3.18 -4.93
CA MET A 138 16.13 -4.01 -6.13
C MET A 138 15.57 -3.33 -7.39
N ASN A 139 16.30 -3.44 -8.51
CA ASN A 139 15.77 -3.11 -9.84
C ASN A 139 14.52 -3.94 -10.14
N PHE A 140 13.36 -3.32 -9.96
CA PHE A 140 12.06 -3.87 -10.31
C PHE A 140 11.78 -3.60 -11.79
N GLU A 141 12.21 -4.51 -12.66
CA GLU A 141 11.85 -4.50 -14.08
C GLU A 141 10.89 -5.66 -14.39
N GLY A 142 9.79 -5.37 -15.10
CA GLY A 142 8.89 -6.39 -15.66
C GLY A 142 8.17 -7.31 -14.67
N GLY A 143 8.11 -6.97 -13.38
CA GLY A 143 7.49 -7.82 -12.36
C GLY A 143 8.37 -8.98 -11.87
N THR A 144 9.66 -8.99 -12.20
CA THR A 144 10.63 -10.00 -11.73
C THR A 144 11.75 -9.36 -10.92
N TYR A 145 11.96 -9.83 -9.69
CA TYR A 145 13.07 -9.40 -8.86
C TYR A 145 14.38 -10.08 -9.31
N TYR A 146 15.36 -9.29 -9.74
CA TYR A 146 16.72 -9.75 -9.97
C TYR A 146 17.48 -9.90 -8.65
N TYR A 147 17.29 -11.03 -7.97
CA TYR A 147 18.06 -11.36 -6.76
C TYR A 147 19.55 -11.44 -7.08
N ASN A 148 20.33 -10.55 -6.46
CA ASN A 148 21.79 -10.68 -6.45
C ASN A 148 22.24 -11.73 -5.40
N PRO A 149 23.48 -12.22 -5.47
CA PRO A 149 23.95 -13.26 -4.56
C PRO A 149 24.03 -12.88 -3.08
N LEU A 150 24.18 -11.59 -2.74
CA LEU A 150 24.14 -11.12 -1.35
C LEU A 150 22.73 -11.26 -0.76
N GLU A 151 21.71 -10.80 -1.49
CA GLU A 151 20.31 -10.94 -1.07
C GLU A 151 19.91 -12.42 -1.01
N GLN A 152 20.27 -13.23 -1.99
CA GLN A 152 20.01 -14.68 -1.95
C GLN A 152 20.72 -15.38 -0.78
N TRP A 153 21.91 -14.92 -0.38
CA TRP A 153 22.60 -15.43 0.80
C TRP A 153 21.88 -15.01 2.09
N ARG A 154 21.44 -13.76 2.19
CA ARG A 154 20.60 -13.27 3.32
C ARG A 154 19.31 -14.07 3.44
N TYR A 155 18.65 -14.38 2.31
CA TYR A 155 17.46 -15.23 2.26
C TYR A 155 17.73 -16.59 2.92
N ASN A 156 18.82 -17.25 2.53
CA ASN A 156 19.16 -18.57 3.06
C ASN A 156 19.41 -18.51 4.58
N LYS A 157 20.13 -17.50 5.07
CA LYS A 157 20.37 -17.29 6.51
C LYS A 157 19.07 -17.03 7.29
N ILE A 158 18.10 -16.31 6.69
CA ILE A 158 16.76 -16.17 7.28
C ILE A 158 16.06 -17.53 7.35
N MET A 159 16.07 -18.29 6.25
CA MET A 159 15.39 -19.59 6.17
C MET A 159 15.93 -20.62 7.17
N ASP A 160 17.23 -20.58 7.49
CA ASP A 160 17.85 -21.43 8.52
C ASP A 160 17.25 -21.22 9.93
N ARG A 161 16.59 -20.07 10.18
CA ARG A 161 15.98 -19.68 11.47
C ARG A 161 14.56 -19.09 11.32
N TYR A 162 13.85 -19.46 10.25
CA TYR A 162 12.58 -18.83 9.87
C TYR A 162 11.51 -18.90 10.98
N ASP A 163 11.41 -20.04 11.66
CA ASP A 163 10.44 -20.27 12.74
C ASP A 163 10.73 -19.44 14.01
N GLU A 164 11.91 -18.81 14.11
CA GLU A 164 12.26 -17.88 15.19
C GLU A 164 11.83 -16.43 14.89
N LEU A 165 11.44 -16.11 13.64
CA LEU A 165 10.96 -14.78 13.29
C LEU A 165 9.55 -14.53 13.86
N PRO A 166 9.27 -13.32 14.40
CA PRO A 166 7.91 -12.84 14.59
C PRO A 166 7.07 -12.97 13.32
N THR A 167 5.80 -13.37 13.45
CA THR A 167 4.89 -13.61 12.32
C THR A 167 4.79 -12.41 11.37
N TYR A 168 4.80 -11.17 11.88
CA TYR A 168 4.75 -9.99 11.01
C TYR A 168 6.01 -9.81 10.14
N LEU A 169 7.18 -10.29 10.55
CA LEU A 169 8.40 -10.29 9.71
C LEU A 169 8.38 -11.41 8.67
N GLN A 170 7.76 -12.54 9.00
CA GLN A 170 7.47 -13.60 8.03
C GLN A 170 6.51 -13.10 6.94
N ASP A 171 5.39 -12.49 7.36
CA ASP A 171 4.41 -11.88 6.46
C ASP A 171 5.02 -10.74 5.64
N LEU A 172 5.87 -9.90 6.25
CA LEU A 172 6.60 -8.84 5.55
C LEU A 172 7.53 -9.42 4.49
N LEU A 173 8.31 -10.46 4.78
CA LEU A 173 9.20 -11.09 3.80
C LEU A 173 8.43 -11.70 2.61
N LEU A 174 7.29 -12.34 2.88
CA LEU A 174 6.44 -12.96 1.86
C LEU A 174 5.77 -11.92 0.96
N ASN A 175 5.21 -10.85 1.54
CA ASN A 175 4.47 -9.82 0.79
C ASN A 175 5.38 -8.72 0.22
N ARG A 176 6.59 -8.56 0.76
CA ARG A 176 7.58 -7.53 0.40
C ARG A 176 8.99 -8.14 0.40
N PRO A 177 9.38 -8.87 -0.67
CA PRO A 177 10.71 -9.48 -0.73
C PRO A 177 11.89 -8.49 -0.64
N GLN A 178 11.66 -7.21 -0.91
CA GLN A 178 12.61 -6.11 -0.67
C GLN A 178 12.93 -5.85 0.81
N SER A 179 12.08 -6.33 1.74
CA SER A 179 12.37 -6.28 3.18
C SER A 179 13.49 -7.23 3.61
N ILE A 180 14.00 -8.08 2.72
CA ILE A 180 14.97 -9.14 3.03
C ILE A 180 16.21 -8.66 3.80
N HIS A 181 16.75 -7.48 3.48
CA HIS A 181 17.85 -6.91 4.26
C HIS A 181 17.43 -6.66 5.71
N PHE A 182 16.30 -5.98 5.91
CA PHE A 182 15.72 -5.69 7.22
C PHE A 182 15.37 -6.97 8.00
N VAL A 183 14.71 -7.94 7.36
CA VAL A 183 14.37 -9.22 8.01
C VAL A 183 15.63 -10.01 8.39
N TYR A 184 16.69 -9.97 7.58
CA TYR A 184 17.99 -10.57 7.91
C TYR A 184 18.69 -9.85 9.08
N LYS A 185 18.62 -8.52 9.12
CA LYS A 185 19.23 -7.70 10.19
C LYS A 185 18.49 -7.80 11.54
N TYR A 186 17.26 -8.30 11.58
CA TYR A 186 16.49 -8.49 12.82
C TYR A 186 17.27 -9.26 13.90
N PHE A 187 17.94 -10.36 13.56
CA PHE A 187 18.71 -11.14 14.55
C PHE A 187 19.92 -10.39 15.08
N ASP A 188 20.65 -9.64 14.24
CA ASP A 188 21.74 -8.77 14.71
C ASP A 188 21.22 -7.57 15.52
N TYR A 189 20.03 -7.06 15.24
CA TYR A 189 19.39 -6.04 16.09
C TYR A 189 19.03 -6.58 17.49
N LEU A 190 18.60 -7.83 17.62
CA LEU A 190 18.34 -8.45 18.93
C LEU A 190 19.61 -8.63 19.77
N GLU A 191 20.73 -8.98 19.12
CA GLU A 191 22.02 -9.19 19.81
C GLU A 191 22.81 -7.89 20.02
N ASN A 192 22.72 -6.96 19.07
CA ASN A 192 23.54 -5.75 18.98
C ASN A 192 22.71 -4.47 18.71
N PRO A 193 21.67 -4.15 19.50
CA PRO A 193 20.78 -3.01 19.23
C PRO A 193 21.52 -1.66 19.20
N GLN A 194 22.67 -1.55 19.88
CA GLN A 194 23.53 -0.36 19.85
C GLN A 194 24.11 -0.01 18.46
N ASN A 195 24.10 -0.97 17.51
CA ASN A 195 24.56 -0.73 16.13
C ASN A 195 23.55 0.12 15.34
N TYR A 196 22.30 0.16 15.76
CA TYR A 196 21.16 0.73 15.06
C TYR A 196 20.70 2.04 15.74
N ASP A 197 21.57 3.05 15.80
CA ASP A 197 21.25 4.35 16.42
C ASP A 197 20.17 5.09 15.60
N PRO A 198 18.93 5.22 16.13
CA PRO A 198 17.82 5.81 15.39
C PRO A 198 17.93 7.33 15.24
N ASN A 199 18.92 7.95 15.92
CA ASN A 199 19.22 9.38 15.89
C ASN A 199 20.54 9.71 15.17
N ALA A 200 21.21 8.72 14.58
CA ALA A 200 22.48 8.94 13.88
C ALA A 200 22.33 9.98 12.76
N LYS A 201 23.36 10.82 12.59
CA LYS A 201 23.32 11.92 11.61
C LYS A 201 23.24 11.46 10.15
N SER A 202 23.66 10.23 9.85
CA SER A 202 23.49 9.55 8.55
C SER A 202 22.03 9.41 8.16
N ASN A 203 21.13 9.26 9.13
CA ASN A 203 19.72 8.93 8.91
C ASN A 203 18.89 10.17 8.51
N ARG A 204 19.56 11.26 8.12
CA ARG A 204 18.95 12.51 7.64
C ARG A 204 19.04 12.50 6.12
N VAL A 205 17.91 12.77 5.47
CA VAL A 205 17.88 12.88 4.02
C VAL A 205 18.53 14.19 3.60
N ASP A 206 19.53 14.09 2.72
CA ASP A 206 20.09 15.22 1.99
C ASP A 206 19.03 15.75 1.02
N PHE A 207 18.42 16.89 1.36
CA PHE A 207 17.36 17.46 0.55
C PHE A 207 17.87 18.01 -0.78
N ALA A 208 19.16 18.31 -0.93
CA ALA A 208 19.72 18.75 -2.20
C ALA A 208 19.76 17.60 -3.23
N LYS A 209 20.02 16.36 -2.77
CA LYS A 209 19.88 15.15 -3.59
C LYS A 209 18.41 14.80 -3.84
N ALA A 210 17.60 14.71 -2.80
CA ALA A 210 16.20 14.25 -2.90
C ALA A 210 15.31 15.17 -3.76
N LYS A 211 15.54 16.50 -3.72
CA LYS A 211 14.76 17.48 -4.50
C LYS A 211 14.85 17.32 -6.01
N SER A 212 15.82 16.56 -6.53
CA SER A 212 15.91 16.26 -7.95
C SER A 212 14.71 15.45 -8.48
N LYS A 213 13.98 14.74 -7.61
CA LYS A 213 12.85 13.89 -8.00
C LYS A 213 11.54 14.13 -7.24
N SER A 214 11.58 14.53 -5.96
CA SER A 214 10.36 14.90 -5.21
C SER A 214 10.62 15.99 -4.17
N LYS A 215 9.58 16.78 -3.88
CA LYS A 215 9.58 17.78 -2.79
C LYS A 215 9.57 17.13 -1.39
N TYR A 216 9.13 15.87 -1.30
CA TYR A 216 9.01 15.11 -0.06
C TYR A 216 10.07 14.00 -0.03
N PRO A 217 10.78 13.80 1.10
CA PRO A 217 11.74 12.72 1.22
C PRO A 217 11.00 11.39 1.34
N PHE A 218 11.55 10.32 0.78
CA PHE A 218 11.04 8.98 1.05
C PHE A 218 11.66 8.41 2.33
N TYR A 219 10.86 7.68 3.11
CA TYR A 219 11.26 6.92 4.28
C TYR A 219 10.61 5.53 4.23
N SER A 220 11.38 4.45 4.39
CA SER A 220 10.81 3.10 4.50
C SER A 220 10.26 2.83 5.91
N ASN A 221 9.16 2.09 6.03
CA ASN A 221 8.69 1.55 7.31
C ASN A 221 9.72 0.57 7.88
N TRP A 222 10.31 -0.26 7.01
CA TRP A 222 11.26 -1.34 7.33
C TRP A 222 12.71 -0.90 7.09
N ASP A 223 13.03 0.34 7.43
CA ASP A 223 14.41 0.82 7.49
C ASP A 223 15.10 0.32 8.76
N CYS A 224 16.31 -0.23 8.67
CA CYS A 224 17.06 -0.73 9.83
C CYS A 224 17.30 0.32 10.93
N THR A 225 17.28 1.61 10.58
CA THR A 225 17.42 2.73 11.54
C THR A 225 16.33 2.76 12.60
N TRP A 226 15.07 2.55 12.19
CA TRP A 226 13.91 2.89 13.00
C TRP A 226 12.80 1.84 12.93
N GLY A 227 12.82 0.94 11.95
CA GLY A 227 11.78 -0.06 11.72
C GLY A 227 11.52 -0.94 12.94
N TYR A 228 12.57 -1.34 13.67
CA TYR A 228 12.46 -2.14 14.89
C TYR A 228 12.09 -1.37 16.17
N LEU A 229 11.92 -0.03 16.10
CA LEU A 229 11.50 0.75 17.26
C LEU A 229 10.04 0.42 17.59
N ASP A 230 9.78 0.15 18.86
CA ASP A 230 8.44 -0.18 19.34
C ASP A 230 7.44 0.93 19.02
N TYR A 231 6.28 0.57 18.46
CA TYR A 231 5.18 1.49 18.20
C TYR A 231 3.87 0.70 18.22
N SER A 232 2.82 1.23 18.87
CA SER A 232 1.47 0.66 18.85
C SER A 232 1.45 -0.88 18.99
N LYS A 233 2.00 -1.41 20.09
CA LYS A 233 2.15 -2.86 20.38
C LYS A 233 2.93 -3.72 19.35
N GLY A 234 3.43 -3.15 18.26
CA GLY A 234 4.40 -3.74 17.35
C GLY A 234 5.64 -2.88 17.28
N ASP A 235 6.18 -2.73 16.08
CA ASP A 235 7.27 -1.81 15.75
C ASP A 235 6.86 -0.83 14.62
N ILE A 236 7.78 0.02 14.16
CA ILE A 236 7.53 0.92 13.03
C ILE A 236 7.31 0.15 11.72
N ALA A 237 8.01 -0.96 11.51
CA ALA A 237 7.85 -1.78 10.30
C ALA A 237 6.40 -2.31 10.16
N ASN A 238 5.82 -2.80 11.26
CA ASN A 238 4.47 -3.36 11.31
C ASN A 238 3.36 -2.30 11.42
N SER A 239 3.57 -1.23 12.20
CA SER A 239 2.48 -0.31 12.62
C SER A 239 2.80 1.18 12.49
N GLY A 240 4.02 1.53 12.07
CA GLY A 240 4.55 2.88 12.03
C GLY A 240 4.28 3.66 10.74
N CYS A 241 3.36 3.21 9.88
CA CYS A 241 3.00 3.93 8.67
C CYS A 241 2.55 5.38 8.94
N GLY A 242 1.90 5.64 10.08
CA GLY A 242 1.54 6.99 10.54
C GLY A 242 2.78 7.89 10.75
N PRO A 243 3.69 7.59 11.70
CA PRO A 243 4.94 8.34 11.90
C PRO A 243 5.79 8.47 10.64
N VAL A 244 5.89 7.43 9.82
CA VAL A 244 6.69 7.45 8.58
C VAL A 244 6.12 8.46 7.58
N ASN A 245 4.83 8.40 7.26
CA ASN A 245 4.19 9.36 6.36
C ASN A 245 4.14 10.78 6.95
N PHE A 246 3.96 10.91 8.27
CA PHE A 246 4.03 12.20 8.96
C PHE A 246 5.43 12.82 8.84
N ALA A 247 6.49 12.02 8.97
CA ALA A 247 7.86 12.48 8.74
C ALA A 247 8.07 12.94 7.30
N MET A 248 7.65 12.15 6.29
CA MET A 248 7.72 12.54 4.87
C MET A 248 7.02 13.90 4.63
N LEU A 249 5.77 14.02 5.10
CA LEU A 249 4.93 15.21 4.95
C LEU A 249 5.59 16.43 5.59
N VAL A 250 5.91 16.35 6.89
CA VAL A 250 6.43 17.50 7.65
C VAL A 250 7.83 17.88 7.18
N ALA A 251 8.72 16.90 6.95
CA ALA A 251 10.06 17.16 6.41
C ALA A 251 9.97 17.86 5.05
N GLY A 252 9.14 17.38 4.12
CA GLY A 252 8.99 17.98 2.79
C GLY A 252 8.31 19.36 2.81
N MET A 253 7.27 19.56 3.63
CA MET A 253 6.60 20.88 3.77
C MET A 253 7.49 21.92 4.45
N ASN A 254 8.30 21.53 5.45
CA ASN A 254 9.18 22.43 6.20
C ASN A 254 10.61 22.51 5.66
N GLN A 255 10.99 21.63 4.73
CA GLN A 255 12.37 21.46 4.26
C GLN A 255 13.33 21.16 5.44
N ASP A 256 12.84 20.39 6.41
CA ASP A 256 13.55 20.03 7.65
C ASP A 256 14.15 18.62 7.54
N GLU A 257 15.42 18.52 7.14
CA GLU A 257 16.19 17.27 7.08
C GLU A 257 16.29 16.53 8.42
N THR A 258 15.95 17.20 9.52
CA THR A 258 16.02 16.64 10.86
C THR A 258 14.73 15.93 11.27
N MET A 259 13.65 16.04 10.50
CA MET A 259 12.38 15.34 10.78
C MET A 259 12.42 13.91 10.22
N THR A 260 12.83 12.96 11.07
CA THR A 260 12.89 11.52 10.74
C THR A 260 11.68 10.76 11.31
N PRO A 261 11.39 9.53 10.84
CA PRO A 261 10.37 8.67 11.44
C PRO A 261 10.54 8.45 12.95
N THR A 262 11.79 8.39 13.44
CA THR A 262 12.11 8.39 14.89
C THR A 262 11.48 9.59 15.61
N LYS A 263 11.68 10.80 15.08
CA LYS A 263 11.12 12.02 15.69
C LYS A 263 9.60 12.11 15.56
N ALA A 264 9.07 11.72 14.41
CA ALA A 264 7.62 11.68 14.18
C ALA A 264 6.93 10.69 15.13
N ARG A 265 7.57 9.54 15.39
CA ARG A 265 7.13 8.56 16.41
C ARG A 265 7.10 9.23 17.78
N GLU A 266 8.22 9.79 18.26
CA GLU A 266 8.27 10.43 19.58
C GLU A 266 7.27 11.59 19.71
N PHE A 267 7.05 12.36 18.64
CA PHE A 267 6.00 13.38 18.59
C PHE A 267 4.59 12.78 18.74
N ALA A 268 4.29 11.70 18.00
CA ALA A 268 3.01 11.01 18.08
C ALA A 268 2.76 10.43 19.48
N ARG A 269 3.76 9.79 20.10
CA ARG A 269 3.67 9.28 21.48
C ARG A 269 3.39 10.39 22.48
N LYS A 270 4.24 11.41 22.48
CA LYS A 270 4.22 12.51 23.47
C LYS A 270 2.89 13.27 23.48
N ASN A 271 2.24 13.40 22.32
CA ASN A 271 1.00 14.16 22.16
C ASN A 271 -0.26 13.27 22.09
N GLY A 272 -0.13 11.96 22.34
CA GLY A 272 -1.29 11.05 22.42
C GLY A 272 -1.89 10.63 21.08
N TYR A 273 -1.12 10.70 19.99
CA TYR A 273 -1.55 10.29 18.64
C TYR A 273 -1.22 8.82 18.29
N GLU A 274 -0.50 8.10 19.15
CA GLU A 274 -0.28 6.65 19.05
C GLU A 274 -1.52 5.87 19.55
N ASP A 275 -2.03 4.90 18.77
CA ASP A 275 -3.09 4.02 19.26
C ASP A 275 -2.49 2.90 20.14
N ILE A 276 -2.62 3.07 21.45
CA ILE A 276 -2.15 2.13 22.47
C ILE A 276 -2.75 0.71 22.36
N ASN A 277 -3.76 0.48 21.51
CA ASN A 277 -4.42 -0.81 21.36
C ASN A 277 -3.80 -1.70 20.29
N GLY A 278 -2.99 -1.16 19.36
CA GLY A 278 -2.37 -1.94 18.29
C GLY A 278 -2.77 -1.55 16.86
N LYS A 279 -3.22 -0.31 16.62
CA LYS A 279 -3.74 0.15 15.31
C LYS A 279 -2.90 1.23 14.61
N GLY A 280 -1.66 1.42 15.03
CA GLY A 280 -0.75 2.44 14.52
C GLY A 280 -1.04 3.81 15.11
N SER A 281 -1.63 4.72 14.32
CA SER A 281 -1.82 6.13 14.72
C SER A 281 -3.25 6.60 14.56
N LEU A 282 -3.67 7.43 15.51
CA LEU A 282 -4.94 8.14 15.45
C LEU A 282 -4.92 9.18 14.33
N TRP A 283 -6.07 9.38 13.69
CA TRP A 283 -6.27 10.35 12.62
C TRP A 283 -5.99 11.80 13.04
N ASP A 284 -6.02 12.08 14.34
CA ASP A 284 -5.67 13.38 14.92
C ASP A 284 -4.20 13.77 14.69
N LEU A 285 -3.30 12.81 14.42
CA LEU A 285 -1.93 13.08 13.96
C LEU A 285 -1.93 14.00 12.73
N PHE A 286 -2.80 13.70 11.76
CA PHE A 286 -2.93 14.42 10.50
C PHE A 286 -3.99 15.54 10.56
N THR A 287 -5.01 15.43 11.43
CA THR A 287 -6.07 16.44 11.57
C THR A 287 -5.63 17.64 12.43
N ILE A 288 -4.85 17.38 13.48
CA ILE A 288 -4.48 18.37 14.50
C ILE A 288 -2.96 18.44 14.69
N GLY A 289 -2.26 17.30 14.79
CA GLY A 289 -0.83 17.22 15.11
C GLY A 289 0.08 17.99 14.15
N VAL A 290 -0.27 18.10 12.87
CA VAL A 290 0.49 18.91 11.90
C VAL A 290 0.53 20.42 12.23
N LYS A 291 -0.41 20.93 13.04
CA LYS A 291 -0.50 22.37 13.39
C LYS A 291 0.69 22.83 14.22
N ASP A 292 1.25 21.95 15.05
CA ASP A 292 2.48 22.21 15.84
C ASP A 292 3.70 22.48 14.94
N PHE A 293 3.65 22.07 13.67
CA PHE A 293 4.67 22.28 12.66
C PHE A 293 4.35 23.43 11.70
N GLY A 294 3.34 24.26 12.03
CA GLY A 294 2.90 25.40 11.20
C GLY A 294 2.15 24.98 9.92
N ILE A 295 1.61 23.76 9.89
CA ILE A 295 0.91 23.20 8.73
C ILE A 295 -0.60 23.17 9.02
N LYS A 296 -1.40 23.66 8.09
CA LYS A 296 -2.86 23.55 8.12
C LYS A 296 -3.29 22.21 7.49
N SER A 297 -4.36 21.63 8.03
CA SER A 297 -4.98 20.39 7.55
C SER A 297 -6.43 20.64 7.18
N GLU A 298 -6.87 20.06 6.07
CA GLU A 298 -8.23 20.14 5.53
C GLU A 298 -8.69 18.72 5.17
N VAL A 299 -9.70 18.21 5.89
CA VAL A 299 -10.29 16.88 5.61
C VAL A 299 -11.01 16.94 4.26
N LEU A 300 -10.70 15.99 3.37
CA LEU A 300 -11.33 15.89 2.05
C LEU A 300 -12.30 14.71 1.99
N ASN A 301 -13.31 14.81 1.14
CA ASN A 301 -14.22 13.70 0.86
C ASN A 301 -13.55 12.71 -0.13
N CYS A 302 -13.15 11.53 0.35
CA CYS A 302 -12.60 10.45 -0.50
C CYS A 302 -13.54 10.02 -1.64
N ARG A 303 -14.85 10.26 -1.51
CA ARG A 303 -15.85 9.93 -2.54
C ARG A 303 -16.00 11.00 -3.61
N GLU A 304 -15.23 12.10 -3.52
CA GLU A 304 -15.14 13.15 -4.53
C GLU A 304 -13.69 13.28 -5.04
N PRO A 305 -13.28 12.47 -6.04
CA PRO A 305 -11.92 12.52 -6.59
C PRO A 305 -11.47 13.92 -7.03
N GLY A 306 -12.42 14.77 -7.48
CA GLY A 306 -12.18 16.16 -7.83
C GLY A 306 -11.63 17.03 -6.70
N GLN A 307 -12.00 16.79 -5.43
CA GLN A 307 -11.44 17.53 -4.30
C GLN A 307 -9.93 17.23 -4.14
N ILE A 308 -9.57 15.95 -4.27
CA ILE A 308 -8.20 15.46 -4.10
C ILE A 308 -7.34 15.85 -5.30
N ALA A 309 -7.86 15.72 -6.52
CA ALA A 309 -7.21 16.20 -7.73
C ALA A 309 -6.95 17.72 -7.66
N HIS A 310 -7.94 18.53 -7.26
CA HIS A 310 -7.78 19.98 -7.11
C HIS A 310 -6.71 20.33 -6.05
N ALA A 311 -6.69 19.63 -4.91
CA ALA A 311 -5.67 19.83 -3.88
C ALA A 311 -4.25 19.58 -4.42
N LEU A 312 -4.05 18.45 -5.10
CA LEU A 312 -2.76 18.08 -5.69
C LEU A 312 -2.34 19.05 -6.82
N GLN A 313 -3.27 19.44 -7.70
CA GLN A 313 -3.05 20.47 -8.74
C GLN A 313 -2.67 21.84 -8.15
N ALA A 314 -3.21 22.19 -6.97
CA ALA A 314 -2.84 23.38 -6.22
C ALA A 314 -1.51 23.24 -5.44
N GLY A 315 -0.79 22.12 -5.61
CA GLY A 315 0.48 21.85 -4.92
C GLY A 315 0.35 21.51 -3.43
N LYS A 316 -0.88 21.23 -2.95
CA LYS A 316 -1.14 20.70 -1.60
C LYS A 316 -0.93 19.17 -1.64
N PRO A 317 -0.03 18.60 -0.82
CA PRO A 317 0.03 17.15 -0.67
C PRO A 317 -1.23 16.64 0.02
N VAL A 318 -1.54 15.34 -0.17
CA VAL A 318 -2.68 14.67 0.45
C VAL A 318 -2.21 13.39 1.15
N ILE A 319 -2.57 13.22 2.41
CA ILE A 319 -2.45 11.93 3.11
C ILE A 319 -3.76 11.18 2.90
N LEU A 320 -3.66 9.92 2.50
CA LEU A 320 -4.78 9.01 2.30
C LEU A 320 -4.63 7.82 3.27
N ILE A 321 -5.73 7.37 3.87
CA ILE A 321 -5.83 6.01 4.41
C ILE A 321 -6.45 5.12 3.35
N ILE A 322 -5.73 4.07 2.98
CA ILE A 322 -6.16 3.09 1.98
C ILE A 322 -6.18 1.68 2.55
N ASN A 323 -7.17 0.89 2.13
CA ASN A 323 -7.36 -0.50 2.54
C ASN A 323 -7.37 -1.43 1.30
N ASN A 324 -6.32 -1.30 0.48
CA ASN A 324 -6.16 -2.01 -0.78
C ASN A 324 -5.03 -3.07 -0.68
N PRO A 325 -5.25 -4.33 -1.10
CA PRO A 325 -4.27 -5.42 -1.02
C PRO A 325 -2.89 -5.16 -1.67
N GLN A 326 -2.78 -4.26 -2.65
CA GLN A 326 -1.48 -3.89 -3.22
C GLN A 326 -0.61 -3.07 -2.24
N PHE A 327 -1.25 -2.39 -1.28
CA PHE A 327 -0.60 -1.56 -0.27
C PHE A 327 -0.46 -2.29 1.06
N THR A 328 -1.49 -3.03 1.47
CA THR A 328 -1.66 -3.50 2.85
C THR A 328 -2.81 -4.52 2.97
N SER A 329 -2.88 -5.27 4.08
CA SER A 329 -4.05 -6.07 4.48
C SER A 329 -4.97 -5.35 5.50
N VAL A 330 -4.56 -4.19 6.00
CA VAL A 330 -5.27 -3.34 6.98
C VAL A 330 -5.03 -1.85 6.70
N GLY A 331 -5.97 -0.96 7.01
CA GLY A 331 -5.87 0.48 6.70
C GLY A 331 -4.47 1.10 6.91
N HIS A 332 -3.92 1.70 5.84
CA HIS A 332 -2.53 2.15 5.75
C HIS A 332 -2.44 3.59 5.25
N PHE A 333 -1.54 4.38 5.84
CA PHE A 333 -1.27 5.75 5.41
C PHE A 333 -0.33 5.79 4.20
N ILE A 334 -0.69 6.59 3.20
CA ILE A 334 0.17 6.94 2.05
C ILE A 334 0.12 8.45 1.76
N LEU A 335 1.20 9.00 1.21
CA LEU A 335 1.35 10.42 0.89
C LEU A 335 1.28 10.66 -0.63
N LEU A 336 0.15 11.15 -1.13
CA LEU A 336 0.01 11.66 -2.49
C LEU A 336 0.67 13.05 -2.57
N HIS A 337 1.47 13.32 -3.60
CA HIS A 337 2.26 14.56 -3.66
C HIS A 337 2.30 15.26 -5.02
N ASP A 338 1.78 14.65 -6.08
CA ASP A 338 1.76 15.21 -7.43
C ASP A 338 0.68 14.51 -8.27
N ILE A 339 0.20 15.16 -9.35
CA ILE A 339 -0.84 14.61 -10.23
C ILE A 339 -0.66 15.07 -11.69
N GLU A 340 -0.83 14.16 -12.64
CA GLU A 340 -0.80 14.42 -14.08
C GLU A 340 -2.01 13.72 -14.73
N GLY A 341 -2.98 14.50 -15.22
CA GLY A 341 -4.29 13.96 -15.59
C GLY A 341 -4.99 13.32 -14.38
N ASP A 342 -5.40 12.06 -14.50
CA ASP A 342 -5.94 11.26 -13.39
C ASP A 342 -4.86 10.43 -12.66
N MET A 343 -3.59 10.55 -13.05
CA MET A 343 -2.49 9.72 -12.52
C MET A 343 -1.74 10.46 -11.41
N VAL A 344 -1.72 9.90 -10.19
CA VAL A 344 -1.02 10.47 -9.03
C VAL A 344 0.33 9.82 -8.78
N LYS A 345 1.28 10.64 -8.29
CA LYS A 345 2.53 10.17 -7.67
C LYS A 345 2.33 10.15 -6.14
N LEU A 346 2.77 9.07 -5.52
CA LEU A 346 2.60 8.84 -4.09
C LEU A 346 3.86 8.27 -3.46
N GLN A 347 3.99 8.43 -2.15
CA GLN A 347 4.95 7.74 -1.32
C GLN A 347 4.21 6.75 -0.41
N ASP A 348 4.58 5.48 -0.55
CA ASP A 348 4.13 4.37 0.29
C ASP A 348 5.36 3.85 1.06
N GLY A 349 5.47 4.23 2.33
CA GLY A 349 6.58 3.79 3.19
C GLY A 349 6.70 2.27 3.34
N ASN A 350 5.64 1.51 3.04
CA ASN A 350 5.68 0.06 3.07
C ASN A 350 6.14 -0.55 1.72
N SER A 351 6.12 0.21 0.61
CA SER A 351 6.48 -0.28 -0.72
C SER A 351 7.12 0.79 -1.63
N ILE A 352 8.42 0.63 -1.85
CA ILE A 352 9.17 1.38 -2.86
C ILE A 352 8.66 1.09 -4.28
N SER A 353 8.17 -0.12 -4.56
CA SER A 353 7.53 -0.45 -5.85
C SER A 353 6.24 0.35 -6.07
N ASN A 354 5.41 0.53 -5.03
CA ASN A 354 4.20 1.37 -5.11
C ASN A 354 4.55 2.85 -5.27
N THR A 355 5.67 3.29 -4.68
CA THR A 355 6.19 4.66 -4.77
C THR A 355 6.84 4.98 -6.12
N ASN A 356 7.42 3.98 -6.80
CA ASN A 356 8.09 4.16 -8.09
C ASN A 356 7.15 4.06 -9.31
N LYS A 357 5.84 3.90 -9.11
CA LYS A 357 4.81 3.90 -10.17
C LYS A 357 3.75 4.97 -9.93
N MET A 358 3.08 5.38 -10.99
CA MET A 358 1.90 6.25 -10.91
C MET A 358 0.62 5.41 -10.76
N TRP A 359 -0.41 6.00 -10.16
CA TRP A 359 -1.68 5.32 -9.86
C TRP A 359 -2.87 6.11 -10.38
N ASN A 360 -3.88 5.45 -10.92
CA ASN A 360 -5.14 6.10 -11.28
C ASN A 360 -5.88 6.52 -9.99
N LEU A 361 -6.16 7.81 -9.83
CA LEU A 361 -6.77 8.35 -8.62
C LEU A 361 -8.22 7.84 -8.40
N PRO A 362 -9.13 7.86 -9.39
CA PRO A 362 -10.45 7.24 -9.26
C PRO A 362 -10.44 5.77 -8.80
N GLU A 363 -9.50 4.95 -9.29
CA GLU A 363 -9.33 3.56 -8.85
C GLU A 363 -8.80 3.48 -7.41
N LEU A 364 -7.76 4.25 -7.09
CA LEU A 364 -7.14 4.30 -5.76
C LEU A 364 -8.14 4.69 -4.65
N LEU A 365 -9.13 5.54 -4.97
CA LEU A 365 -10.12 6.03 -4.03
C LEU A 365 -11.30 5.07 -3.77
N GLN A 366 -11.41 3.96 -4.50
CA GLN A 366 -12.43 2.94 -4.23
C GLN A 366 -12.22 2.29 -2.85
N ASP A 367 -10.95 2.11 -2.47
CA ASP A 367 -10.51 1.50 -1.20
C ASP A 367 -10.05 2.54 -0.16
N ALA A 368 -10.39 3.82 -0.37
CA ALA A 368 -10.00 4.90 0.54
C ALA A 368 -10.99 5.11 1.69
N GLU A 369 -10.46 5.23 2.90
CA GLU A 369 -11.24 5.43 4.13
C GLU A 369 -11.31 6.90 4.54
N ALA A 370 -10.20 7.64 4.43
CA ALA A 370 -10.11 9.06 4.81
C ALA A 370 -8.97 9.79 4.09
N ALA A 371 -9.11 11.10 3.89
CA ALA A 371 -8.12 11.95 3.22
C ALA A 371 -7.96 13.32 3.90
N TRP A 372 -6.73 13.85 3.90
CA TRP A 372 -6.40 15.19 4.38
C TRP A 372 -5.48 15.89 3.38
N SER A 373 -5.79 17.12 3.00
CA SER A 373 -4.85 17.98 2.27
C SER A 373 -4.15 18.97 3.20
N PHE A 374 -2.95 19.40 2.82
CA PHE A 374 -2.12 20.25 3.68
C PHE A 374 -1.63 21.51 2.97
N CYS A 375 -1.58 22.62 3.72
CA CYS A 375 -1.00 23.88 3.23
C CYS A 375 -0.31 24.66 4.38
N LYS A 376 0.31 25.79 4.05
CA LYS A 376 0.93 26.71 5.02
C LYS A 376 0.09 27.98 5.20
#